data_AF-A0A953B2X8-F1
#
_entry.id   AF-A0A953B2X8-F1
#
_cell.length_a   1.000
_cell.length_b   1.000
_cell.length_c   1.000
_cell.angle_alpha   90.00
_cell.angle_beta   90.00
_cell.angle_gamma   90.00
#
_symmetry.space_group_name_H-M   'P 1'
#
loop_
_entity.id
_entity.type
_entity.pdbx_description
1 polymer ?
#
loop_
_entity_poly.entity_id
_entity_poly.type
_entity_poly.pdbx_seq_one_letter_code
_entity_poly.pdbx_strand_id
1 'polypeptide(L)' 'MGYLRTSAEPATAYATDEARWEAVCRRDPAADGAFFYAVATTGVYCRPSCAARL' A
#
# COMPACT_ATOMS: atom_id res chain seq x y z
N MET A 1 26.44 -13.10 13.38
CA MET A 1 26.58 -12.13 12.27
C MET A 1 25.78 -12.64 11.09
N GLY A 2 24.68 -11.98 10.73
CA GLY A 2 23.89 -12.34 9.55
C GLY A 2 22.38 -12.14 9.70
N TYR A 3 21.92 -10.89 9.80
CA TYR A 3 20.52 -10.59 9.48
C TYR A 3 20.41 -10.49 7.96
N LEU A 4 20.16 -11.59 7.27
CA LEU A 4 19.65 -11.53 5.89
C LEU A 4 18.16 -11.22 5.96
N ARG A 5 17.83 -9.96 6.29
CA ARG A 5 16.50 -9.41 6.02
C ARG A 5 16.62 -8.62 4.72
N THR A 6 16.60 -9.32 3.59
CA THR A 6 16.18 -8.69 2.34
C THR A 6 14.65 -8.68 2.36
N SER A 7 14.09 -7.74 3.12
CA SER A 7 12.67 -7.44 2.98
C SER A 7 12.52 -6.82 1.60
N ALA A 8 11.93 -7.57 0.68
CA ALA A 8 11.64 -7.18 -0.69
C ALA A 8 11.22 -5.71 -0.76
N GLU A 9 11.91 -4.92 -1.55
CA GLU A 9 11.70 -3.48 -1.69
C GLU A 9 10.39 -3.24 -2.46
N PRO A 10 9.27 -2.90 -1.80
CA PRO A 10 8.02 -2.68 -2.52
C PRO A 10 7.98 -1.28 -3.17
N ALA A 11 9.05 -0.50 -3.01
CA ALA A 11 9.14 0.92 -3.37
C ALA A 11 9.01 1.18 -4.88
N THR A 12 9.38 0.21 -5.73
CA THR A 12 9.34 0.39 -7.19
C THR A 12 8.02 -0.08 -7.81
N ALA A 13 7.28 -0.99 -7.15
CA ALA A 13 6.04 -1.55 -7.70
C ALA A 13 4.91 -0.50 -7.81
N TYR A 14 4.93 0.52 -6.96
CA TYR A 14 3.93 1.59 -6.91
C TYR A 14 4.56 2.97 -7.16
N ALA A 15 5.37 3.05 -8.22
CA ALA A 15 6.08 4.27 -8.61
C ALA A 15 5.14 5.41 -9.05
N THR A 16 3.96 5.09 -9.60
CA THR A 16 2.95 6.07 -10.04
C THR A 16 1.70 6.05 -9.16
N ASP A 17 0.97 7.17 -9.16
CA ASP A 17 -0.35 7.29 -8.54
C ASP A 17 -1.33 6.23 -9.09
N GLU A 18 -1.35 6.05 -10.41
CA GLU A 18 -2.20 5.06 -11.08
C GLU A 18 -1.93 3.64 -10.59
N ALA A 19 -0.66 3.26 -10.41
CA ALA A 19 -0.29 1.96 -9.87
C ALA A 19 -0.71 1.78 -8.40
N ARG A 20 -0.65 2.84 -7.60
CA ARG A 20 -1.17 2.84 -6.21
C ARG A 20 -2.67 2.69 -6.20
N TRP A 21 -3.38 3.42 -7.05
CA TRP A 21 -4.83 3.36 -7.15
C TRP A 21 -5.30 1.98 -7.64
N GLU A 22 -4.62 1.42 -8.64
CA GLU A 22 -4.88 0.05 -9.11
C GLU A 22 -4.71 -0.96 -7.98
N ALA A 23 -3.65 -0.85 -7.17
CA ALA A 23 -3.43 -1.73 -6.03
C ALA A 23 -4.48 -1.59 -4.94
N VAL A 24 -4.99 -0.37 -4.69
CA VAL A 24 -6.15 -0.13 -3.81
C VAL A 24 -7.41 -0.79 -4.39
N CYS A 25 -7.68 -0.62 -5.69
CA CYS A 25 -8.83 -1.24 -6.37
C CYS A 25 -8.76 -2.77 -6.34
N ARG A 26 -7.59 -3.35 -6.56
CA ARG A 26 -7.32 -4.79 -6.51
C ARG A 26 -7.24 -5.35 -5.09
N ARG A 27 -7.23 -4.49 -4.06
CA ARG A 27 -7.07 -4.84 -2.64
C ARG A 27 -5.84 -5.70 -2.42
N ASP A 28 -4.74 -5.30 -3.06
CA ASP A 28 -3.53 -6.11 -3.10
C ASP A 28 -2.88 -6.16 -1.70
N PRO A 29 -2.71 -7.35 -1.10
CA PRO A 29 -2.08 -7.48 0.21
C PRO A 29 -0.56 -7.23 0.17
N ALA A 30 0.09 -7.28 -1.00
CA ALA A 30 1.49 -6.87 -1.15
C ALA A 30 1.63 -5.34 -1.12
N ALA A 31 0.54 -4.60 -1.36
CA ALA A 31 0.49 -3.17 -1.11
C ALA A 31 0.34 -2.84 0.39
N ASP A 32 -0.11 -3.80 1.22
CA ASP A 32 -0.19 -3.66 2.68
C ASP A 32 1.23 -3.51 3.25
N GLY A 33 1.60 -2.30 3.64
CA GLY A 33 2.94 -1.95 4.12
C GLY A 33 3.87 -1.36 3.06
N ALA A 34 3.47 -1.36 1.79
CA ALA A 34 4.18 -0.64 0.73
C ALA A 34 3.83 0.86 0.70
N PHE A 35 2.54 1.17 0.86
CA PHE A 35 2.04 2.54 0.97
C PHE A 35 0.70 2.57 1.70
N PHE A 36 0.29 3.76 2.12
CA PHE A 36 -1.01 4.04 2.71
C PHE A 36 -1.69 5.12 1.87
N TYR A 37 -3.02 5.08 1.79
CA TYR A 37 -3.81 6.14 1.15
C TYR A 37 -4.64 6.86 2.21
N ALA A 38 -4.90 8.15 1.99
CA ALA A 38 -5.70 8.95 2.90
C ALA A 38 -6.82 9.66 2.16
N VAL A 39 -7.97 9.76 2.80
CA VAL A 39 -9.10 10.53 2.29
C VAL A 39 -8.91 11.96 2.78
N ALA A 40 -8.47 12.85 1.88
CA ALA A 40 -8.12 14.23 2.23
C ALA A 40 -9.26 15.01 2.91
N THR A 41 -10.52 14.65 2.63
CA THR A 41 -11.70 15.31 3.20
C THR A 41 -11.98 14.91 4.65
N THR A 42 -11.57 13.72 5.09
CA THR A 42 -11.81 13.22 6.46
C THR A 42 -10.53 13.08 7.27
N GLY A 43 -9.35 13.16 6.65
CA GLY A 43 -8.06 12.92 7.29
C GLY A 43 -7.84 11.45 7.69
N VAL A 44 -8.71 10.54 7.26
CA VAL A 44 -8.61 9.11 7.58
C VAL A 44 -7.59 8.46 6.67
N TYR A 45 -6.61 7.77 7.25
CA TYR A 45 -5.67 6.92 6.55
C TYR A 45 -6.17 5.46 6.55
N CYS A 46 -6.02 4.78 5.41
CA CYS A 46 -6.38 3.38 5.27
C CYS A 46 -5.29 2.61 4.52
N ARG A 47 -5.26 1.30 4.80
CA ARG A 47 -4.42 0.36 4.07
C ARG A 47 -5.10 -0.03 2.77
N PRO A 48 -4.36 -0.22 1.65
CA PRO A 48 -4.92 -0.66 0.37
C PRO A 48 -5.62 -2.01 0.45
N SER A 49 -5.18 -2.90 1.35
CA SER A 49 -5.83 -4.19 1.62
C SER A 49 -7.02 -4.08 2.60
N CYS A 50 -7.21 -2.95 3.28
CA CYS A 50 -8.29 -2.81 4.24
C CYS A 50 -9.62 -2.78 3.48
N ALA A 51 -10.47 -3.77 3.73
CA ALA A 51 -11.89 -3.67 3.44
C ALA A 51 -12.50 -2.68 4.43
N ALA A 52 -12.19 -1.39 4.29
CA ALA A 52 -12.98 -0.33 4.88
C ALA A 52 -14.38 -0.49 4.27
N ARG A 53 -15.23 -1.17 5.04
CA ARG A 53 -16.62 -1.42 4.75
C ARG A 53 -17.25 -0.05 4.56
N LEU A 54 -17.84 0.17 3.38
CA LEU A 54 -18.75 1.30 3.14
C LEU A 54 -19.75 1.41 4.29
#